data_AF-A0A1A5YFJ7-F1
#
_entry.id   AF-A0A1A5YFJ7-F1
#
_cell.length_a   1.000
_cell.length_b   1.000
_cell.length_c   1.000
_cell.angle_alpha   90.00
_cell.angle_beta   90.00
_cell.angle_gamma   90.00
#
_symmetry.space_group_name_H-M   'P 1'
#
loop_
_entity.id
_entity.type
_entity.pdbx_description
1 polymer ?
#
loop_
_entity_poly.entity_id
_entity_poly.type
_entity_poly.pdbx_seq_one_letter_code
_entity_poly.pdbx_strand_id
1 'polypeptide(L)'
;MRHTKRRWLSFIWIGLLVISVALAGCSDLLSPQASPSIDTSTADADLFSDEFQTLEQAGNDLREFREVALFLMEHQRLPDHYLTKSEARKRGWIAQKGNLHDVAPGASIGGDVFQNREGRLPKAERRIWYEADIHYDGGTRGADRILYSNDGLIYMTRDHYKTFTRVDRDGGGGIS
;
A
#
# COMPACT_ATOMS: atom_id res chain seq x y z
N MET A 1 7.95 -9.99 -56.71
CA MET A 1 7.23 -11.25 -57.06
C MET A 1 8.26 -12.37 -57.22
N ARG A 2 7.90 -13.59 -56.77
CA ARG A 2 8.66 -14.86 -56.71
C ARG A 2 9.53 -15.00 -55.44
N HIS A 3 8.96 -15.54 -54.35
CA HIS A 3 8.86 -16.97 -53.96
C HIS A 3 10.07 -17.43 -53.12
N THR A 4 9.93 -17.49 -51.77
CA THR A 4 9.75 -18.70 -50.92
C THR A 4 10.90 -19.73 -51.04
N LYS A 5 11.53 -20.26 -49.98
CA LYS A 5 10.93 -21.19 -48.99
C LYS A 5 11.82 -21.33 -47.74
N ARG A 6 11.14 -21.51 -46.59
CA ARG A 6 11.64 -22.04 -45.31
C ARG A 6 12.20 -23.48 -45.48
N ARG A 7 13.05 -23.93 -44.55
CA ARG A 7 13.08 -25.28 -43.89
C ARG A 7 14.47 -25.65 -43.36
N TRP A 8 14.68 -25.63 -42.03
CA TRP A 8 15.66 -26.48 -41.33
C TRP A 8 14.99 -26.86 -39.99
N LEU A 9 14.27 -27.98 -39.92
CA LEU A 9 14.71 -29.33 -39.52
C LEU A 9 15.27 -29.39 -38.08
N SER A 10 14.50 -30.10 -37.26
CA SER A 10 14.63 -30.41 -35.85
C SER A 10 15.92 -31.12 -35.48
N PHE A 11 16.46 -30.82 -34.30
CA PHE A 11 17.25 -31.79 -33.54
C PHE A 11 16.78 -31.83 -32.08
N ILE A 12 16.05 -32.91 -31.82
CA ILE A 12 15.77 -33.48 -30.50
C ILE A 12 17.10 -33.98 -29.94
N TRP A 13 17.49 -33.54 -28.75
CA TRP A 13 18.42 -34.29 -27.92
C TRP A 13 17.72 -34.62 -26.60
N ILE A 14 17.19 -35.84 -26.57
CA ILE A 14 16.80 -36.56 -25.37
C ILE A 14 18.09 -37.05 -24.72
N GLY A 15 18.36 -36.60 -23.50
CA GLY A 15 19.35 -37.18 -22.61
C GLY A 15 18.69 -37.41 -21.25
N LEU A 16 18.26 -38.64 -21.01
CA LEU A 16 17.59 -39.10 -19.80
C LEU A 16 18.58 -40.00 -19.07
N LEU A 17 19.02 -39.63 -17.86
CA LEU A 17 19.50 -40.61 -16.88
C LEU A 17 19.22 -40.14 -15.45
N VAL A 18 18.48 -41.00 -14.77
CA VAL A 18 17.98 -40.94 -13.40
C VAL A 18 19.06 -41.43 -12.43
N ILE A 19 19.30 -40.73 -11.32
CA ILE A 19 19.74 -41.36 -10.06
C ILE A 19 18.99 -40.71 -8.88
N SER A 20 18.39 -41.59 -8.07
CA SER A 20 17.49 -41.32 -6.95
C SER A 20 18.21 -41.02 -5.63
N VAL A 21 17.68 -40.05 -4.89
CA VAL A 21 17.30 -40.06 -3.45
C VAL A 21 18.28 -40.63 -2.41
N ALA A 22 18.73 -39.77 -1.49
CA ALA A 22 18.70 -40.06 -0.05
C ALA A 22 18.70 -38.75 0.77
N LEU A 23 17.72 -38.64 1.67
CA LEU A 23 17.59 -37.62 2.72
C LEU A 23 18.53 -37.93 3.89
N ALA A 24 19.23 -36.91 4.40
CA ALA A 24 19.64 -36.69 5.81
C ALA A 24 20.54 -35.43 5.79
N GLY A 25 20.00 -34.25 6.08
CA GLY A 25 19.96 -33.75 7.45
C GLY A 25 21.10 -32.76 7.67
N CYS A 26 20.87 -31.48 7.38
CA CYS A 26 21.71 -30.40 7.90
C CYS A 26 21.42 -30.29 9.40
N SER A 27 22.29 -30.85 10.23
CA SER A 27 22.37 -30.45 11.64
C SER A 27 23.23 -29.20 11.70
N ASP A 28 22.59 -28.03 11.56
CA ASP A 28 23.14 -26.79 12.10
C ASP A 28 23.25 -27.00 13.61
N LEU A 29 24.50 -27.12 14.08
CA LEU A 29 24.78 -27.11 15.51
C LEU A 29 24.52 -25.71 16.02
N LEU A 30 23.33 -25.60 16.60
CA LEU A 30 22.89 -24.66 17.60
C LEU A 30 24.05 -24.27 18.54
N SER A 31 24.66 -23.11 18.28
CA SER A 31 25.32 -22.35 19.32
C SER A 31 24.36 -21.24 19.72
N PRO A 32 23.70 -21.32 20.89
CA PRO A 32 23.03 -20.17 21.45
C PRO A 32 24.14 -19.17 21.84
N GLN A 33 24.41 -18.21 20.96
CA GLN A 33 25.13 -17.00 21.36
C GLN A 33 24.26 -16.31 22.40
N ALA A 34 24.82 -16.24 23.59
CA ALA A 34 24.27 -15.64 24.79
C ALA A 34 23.43 -14.40 24.49
N SER A 35 22.15 -14.45 24.89
CA SER A 35 21.38 -13.26 25.18
C SER A 35 22.20 -12.36 26.13
N PRO A 36 22.30 -11.06 25.88
CA PRO A 36 22.70 -10.15 26.94
C PRO A 36 21.62 -10.27 28.02
N SER A 37 21.96 -10.85 29.17
CA SER A 37 21.15 -10.73 30.37
C SER A 37 21.21 -9.26 30.78
N ILE A 38 20.32 -8.46 30.20
CA ILE A 38 19.99 -7.17 30.76
C ILE A 38 19.15 -7.50 31.99
N ASP A 39 19.78 -7.31 33.14
CA ASP A 39 19.14 -7.29 34.45
C ASP A 39 18.25 -6.04 34.48
N THR A 40 17.11 -6.13 33.81
CA THR A 40 16.14 -5.04 33.72
C THR A 40 15.03 -5.31 34.69
N SER A 41 14.94 -4.41 35.65
CA SER A 41 13.82 -4.26 36.55
C SER A 41 12.50 -4.36 35.78
N THR A 42 11.55 -5.09 36.35
CA THR A 42 10.23 -5.40 35.78
C THR A 42 9.35 -4.18 35.46
N ALA A 43 9.87 -2.95 35.59
CA ALA A 43 9.17 -1.71 35.25
C ALA A 43 9.50 -1.19 33.84
N ASP A 44 10.65 -1.52 33.27
CA ASP A 44 11.06 -0.98 31.96
C ASP A 44 10.58 -1.84 30.77
N ALA A 45 10.24 -3.12 31.02
CA ALA A 45 9.72 -4.02 29.99
C ALA A 45 8.29 -3.66 29.55
N ASP A 46 7.45 -3.13 30.46
CA ASP A 46 6.09 -2.70 30.13
C ASP A 46 6.10 -1.45 29.24
N LEU A 47 7.01 -0.49 29.48
CA LEU A 47 7.10 0.75 28.70
C LEU A 47 7.64 0.53 27.28
N PHE A 48 8.57 -0.41 27.11
CA PHE A 48 9.05 -0.81 25.77
C PHE A 48 8.01 -1.65 25.00
N SER A 49 7.14 -2.39 25.70
CA SER A 49 6.07 -3.14 25.08
C SER A 49 4.96 -2.23 24.55
N ASP A 50 4.65 -1.15 25.25
CA ASP A 50 3.67 -0.15 24.81
C ASP A 50 4.17 0.64 23.59
N GLU A 51 5.45 1.03 23.54
CA GLU A 51 6.02 1.69 22.37
C GLU A 51 6.08 0.76 21.15
N PHE A 52 6.46 -0.51 21.34
CA PHE A 52 6.49 -1.47 20.24
C PHE A 52 5.09 -1.85 19.75
N GLN A 53 4.13 -2.05 20.66
CA GLN A 53 2.73 -2.24 20.28
C GLN A 53 2.14 -0.98 19.65
N THR A 54 2.56 0.21 20.07
CA THR A 54 2.16 1.48 19.43
C THR A 54 2.78 1.62 18.05
N LEU A 55 4.02 1.19 17.84
CA LEU A 55 4.68 1.18 16.52
C LEU A 55 4.13 0.07 15.60
N GLU A 56 3.68 -1.05 16.15
CA GLU A 56 3.05 -2.15 15.41
C GLU A 56 1.57 -1.84 15.11
N GLN A 57 0.84 -1.21 16.03
CA GLN A 57 -0.49 -0.67 15.77
C GLN A 57 -0.44 0.51 14.81
N ALA A 58 0.45 1.48 15.02
CA ALA A 58 0.72 2.52 14.04
C ALA A 58 1.24 1.91 12.73
N GLY A 59 1.98 0.80 12.79
CA GLY A 59 2.45 0.07 11.62
C GLY A 59 1.31 -0.55 10.83
N ASN A 60 0.32 -1.16 11.50
CA ASN A 60 -0.87 -1.75 10.89
C ASN A 60 -1.83 -0.68 10.36
N ASP A 61 -2.03 0.39 11.12
CA ASP A 61 -2.92 1.50 10.80
C ASP A 61 -2.29 2.51 9.82
N LEU A 62 -0.97 2.49 9.61
CA LEU A 62 -0.32 3.17 8.49
C LEU A 62 -0.05 2.23 7.31
N ARG A 63 -0.38 0.94 7.43
CA ARG A 63 -0.04 -0.06 6.43
C ARG A 63 -0.71 0.24 5.10
N GLU A 64 -2.02 0.46 5.09
CA GLU A 64 -2.76 0.73 3.85
C GLU A 64 -2.32 2.06 3.24
N PHE A 65 -2.13 3.10 4.07
CA PHE A 65 -1.53 4.37 3.64
C PHE A 65 -0.20 4.14 2.92
N ARG A 66 0.70 3.35 3.51
CA ARG A 66 2.01 3.04 2.94
C ARG A 66 1.89 2.26 1.64
N GLU A 67 1.06 1.23 1.59
CA GLU A 67 0.86 0.41 0.40
C GLU A 67 0.34 1.26 -0.78
N VAL A 68 -0.68 2.09 -0.55
CA VAL A 68 -1.24 2.97 -1.58
C VAL A 68 -0.26 4.09 -1.96
N ALA A 69 0.47 4.67 -1.00
CA ALA A 69 1.48 5.69 -1.27
C ALA A 69 2.62 5.13 -2.14
N LEU A 70 3.14 3.96 -1.82
CA LEU A 70 4.18 3.31 -2.62
C LEU A 70 3.69 3.01 -4.04
N PHE A 71 2.45 2.52 -4.18
CA PHE A 71 1.85 2.29 -5.49
C PHE A 71 1.72 3.59 -6.31
N LEU A 72 1.30 4.69 -5.68
CA LEU A 72 1.22 6.01 -6.31
C LEU A 72 2.61 6.53 -6.73
N MET A 73 3.63 6.36 -5.90
CA MET A 73 5.01 6.76 -6.22
C MET A 73 5.57 5.97 -7.42
N GLU A 74 5.24 4.68 -7.53
CA GLU A 74 5.75 3.80 -8.58
C GLU A 74 4.98 3.95 -9.89
N HIS A 75 3.66 4.03 -9.83
CA HIS A 75 2.80 3.95 -11.02
C HIS A 75 2.14 5.27 -11.41
N GLN A 76 2.23 6.31 -10.57
CA GLN A 76 1.58 7.62 -10.76
C GLN A 76 0.05 7.53 -10.99
N ARG A 77 -0.58 6.49 -10.44
CA ARG A 77 -2.02 6.23 -10.51
C ARG A 77 -2.45 5.43 -9.29
N LEU A 78 -3.75 5.46 -8.97
CA LEU A 78 -4.31 4.62 -7.91
C LEU A 78 -4.34 3.14 -8.32
N PRO A 79 -4.34 2.22 -7.34
CA PRO A 79 -4.71 0.83 -7.56
C PRO A 79 -6.08 0.68 -8.23
N ASP A 80 -6.28 -0.41 -8.97
CA ASP A 80 -7.46 -0.58 -9.84
C ASP A 80 -8.80 -0.71 -9.10
N HIS A 81 -8.78 -0.96 -7.79
CA HIS A 81 -9.99 -1.09 -6.98
C HIS A 81 -10.62 0.27 -6.60
N TYR A 82 -9.97 1.39 -6.92
CA TYR A 82 -10.55 2.71 -6.72
C TYR A 82 -11.54 3.09 -7.82
N LEU A 83 -12.63 3.73 -7.42
CA LEU A 83 -13.62 4.35 -8.31
C LEU A 83 -13.74 5.83 -7.99
N THR A 84 -13.81 6.67 -9.01
CA THR A 84 -14.23 8.06 -8.80
C THR A 84 -15.66 8.11 -8.27
N LYS A 85 -16.02 9.20 -7.58
CA LYS A 85 -17.40 9.42 -7.12
C LYS A 85 -18.40 9.33 -8.28
N SER A 86 -18.02 9.75 -9.49
CA SER A 86 -18.85 9.66 -10.69
C SER A 86 -19.10 8.20 -11.12
N GLU A 87 -18.05 7.38 -11.19
CA GLU A 87 -18.15 5.97 -11.54
C GLU A 87 -18.95 5.17 -10.52
N ALA A 88 -18.71 5.40 -9.23
CA ALA A 88 -19.49 4.77 -8.17
C ALA A 88 -20.98 5.14 -8.27
N ARG A 89 -21.33 6.41 -8.49
CA ARG A 89 -22.72 6.84 -8.68
C ARG A 89 -23.38 6.19 -9.89
N LYS A 90 -22.65 6.00 -11.00
CA LYS A 90 -23.16 5.27 -12.19
C LYS A 90 -23.52 3.82 -11.87
N ARG A 91 -22.86 3.21 -10.88
CA ARG A 91 -23.17 1.86 -10.38
C ARG A 91 -24.31 1.82 -9.36
N GLY A 92 -24.86 2.97 -8.96
CA GLY A 92 -25.95 3.06 -7.99
C GLY A 92 -25.51 3.42 -6.56
N TRP A 93 -24.27 3.89 -6.39
CA TRP A 93 -23.80 4.35 -5.08
C TRP A 93 -24.54 5.61 -4.62
N ILE A 94 -25.07 5.56 -3.41
CA ILE A 94 -25.71 6.65 -2.69
C ILE A 94 -24.98 6.82 -1.37
N ALA A 95 -24.17 7.88 -1.27
CA ALA A 95 -23.27 8.11 -0.13
C ALA A 95 -23.99 8.05 1.24
N GLN A 96 -25.19 8.63 1.36
CA GLN A 96 -25.98 8.63 2.59
C GLN A 96 -26.49 7.24 3.01
N LYS A 97 -26.57 6.29 2.07
CA LYS A 97 -26.96 4.91 2.36
C LYS A 97 -25.77 4.01 2.73
N GLY A 98 -24.53 4.48 2.53
CA GLY A 98 -23.34 3.66 2.75
C GLY A 98 -23.27 2.39 1.89
N ASN A 99 -23.95 2.38 0.73
CA ASN A 99 -24.18 1.17 -0.07
C ASN A 99 -23.07 0.90 -1.11
N LEU A 100 -21.85 1.39 -0.93
CA LEU A 100 -20.80 1.22 -1.96
C LEU A 100 -20.48 -0.25 -2.17
N HIS A 101 -20.30 -1.02 -1.10
CA HIS A 101 -20.02 -2.46 -1.20
C HIS A 101 -21.18 -3.26 -1.81
N ASP A 102 -22.42 -2.79 -1.71
CA ASP A 102 -23.57 -3.46 -2.35
C ASP A 102 -23.52 -3.34 -3.88
N VAL A 103 -23.01 -2.20 -4.38
CA VAL A 103 -23.02 -1.89 -5.83
C VAL A 103 -21.65 -2.04 -6.50
N ALA A 104 -20.59 -2.06 -5.71
CA ALA A 104 -19.20 -2.24 -6.13
C ALA A 104 -18.40 -2.92 -5.00
N PRO A 105 -18.55 -4.25 -4.83
CA PRO A 105 -17.83 -5.00 -3.81
C PRO A 105 -16.31 -4.83 -3.93
N GLY A 106 -15.65 -4.56 -2.79
CA GLY A 106 -14.19 -4.38 -2.72
C GLY A 106 -13.67 -3.08 -3.32
N ALA A 107 -14.54 -2.14 -3.70
CA ALA A 107 -14.14 -0.84 -4.23
C ALA A 107 -14.10 0.25 -3.16
N SER A 108 -13.12 1.16 -3.31
CA SER A 108 -12.98 2.38 -2.50
C SER A 108 -13.19 3.62 -3.37
N ILE A 109 -13.55 4.75 -2.78
CA ILE A 109 -13.69 6.02 -3.53
C ILE A 109 -12.33 6.69 -3.68
N GLY A 110 -11.95 7.08 -4.89
CA GLY A 110 -10.71 7.82 -5.12
C GLY A 110 -10.49 8.26 -6.56
N GLY A 111 -9.58 9.21 -6.75
CA GLY A 111 -9.21 9.76 -8.06
C GLY A 111 -9.91 11.06 -8.43
N ASP A 112 -10.81 11.57 -7.58
CA ASP A 112 -11.41 12.89 -7.77
C ASP A 112 -10.41 14.02 -7.44
N VAL A 113 -10.57 15.18 -8.08
CA VAL A 113 -9.75 16.37 -7.82
C VAL A 113 -10.05 16.91 -6.41
N PHE A 114 -9.00 17.05 -5.60
CA PHE A 114 -9.03 17.76 -4.33
C PHE A 114 -8.71 19.24 -4.55
N GLN A 115 -9.66 20.11 -4.24
CA GLN A 115 -9.56 21.53 -4.61
C GLN A 115 -8.60 22.34 -3.74
N ASN A 116 -8.14 21.81 -2.60
CA ASN A 116 -7.24 22.50 -1.67
C ASN A 116 -7.67 23.96 -1.37
N ARG A 117 -8.99 24.16 -1.13
CA ARG A 117 -9.60 25.49 -0.95
C ARG A 117 -8.99 26.25 0.21
N GLU A 118 -8.73 25.54 1.30
CA GLU A 118 -8.12 26.08 2.52
C GLU A 118 -6.61 26.28 2.40
N GLY A 119 -5.99 25.79 1.31
CA GLY A 119 -4.57 26.02 1.02
C GLY A 119 -3.59 25.35 1.99
N ARG A 120 -4.02 24.30 2.69
CA ARG A 120 -3.19 23.56 3.66
C ARG A 120 -2.13 22.68 3.00
N LEU A 121 -2.33 22.31 1.73
CA LEU A 121 -1.30 21.60 0.94
C LEU A 121 -0.49 22.59 0.08
N PRO A 122 0.80 22.31 -0.19
CA PRO A 122 1.65 23.17 -1.02
C PRO A 122 1.05 23.45 -2.40
N LYS A 123 1.01 24.73 -2.79
CA LYS A 123 0.57 25.17 -4.12
C LYS A 123 1.78 25.39 -5.03
N ALA A 124 1.62 25.07 -6.30
CA ALA A 124 2.57 25.38 -7.36
C ALA A 124 1.81 25.59 -8.68
N GLU A 125 2.44 26.25 -9.65
CA GLU A 125 1.85 26.42 -10.97
C GLU A 125 1.54 25.06 -11.59
N ARG A 126 0.34 24.89 -12.16
CA ARG A 126 -0.13 23.63 -12.78
C ARG A 126 -0.20 22.42 -11.84
N ARG A 127 -0.01 22.59 -10.52
CA ARG A 127 -0.22 21.52 -9.54
C ARG A 127 -1.71 21.27 -9.35
N ILE A 128 -2.10 20.01 -9.53
CA ILE A 128 -3.44 19.49 -9.28
C ILE A 128 -3.31 18.46 -8.18
N TRP A 129 -4.18 18.56 -7.17
CA TRP A 129 -4.30 17.59 -6.10
C TRP A 129 -5.47 16.66 -6.38
N TYR A 130 -5.31 15.39 -6.00
CA TYR A 130 -6.32 14.35 -6.04
C TYR A 130 -6.47 13.73 -4.64
N GLU A 131 -7.58 13.06 -4.39
CA GLU A 131 -7.87 12.37 -3.13
C GLU A 131 -8.31 10.93 -3.34
N ALA A 132 -8.03 10.07 -2.36
CA ALA A 132 -8.58 8.72 -2.27
C ALA A 132 -8.82 8.31 -0.81
N ASP A 133 -9.88 7.52 -0.59
CA ASP A 133 -10.21 6.92 0.69
C ASP A 133 -9.18 5.86 1.08
N ILE A 134 -8.85 5.80 2.36
CA ILE A 134 -8.02 4.75 2.95
C ILE A 134 -8.83 4.09 4.07
N HIS A 135 -8.61 2.81 4.33
CA HIS A 135 -9.28 2.00 5.35
C HIS A 135 -10.81 1.91 5.16
N TYR A 136 -11.27 1.89 3.91
CA TYR A 136 -12.69 1.70 3.65
C TYR A 136 -13.06 0.22 3.66
N ASP A 137 -13.94 -0.18 4.59
CA ASP A 137 -14.38 -1.57 4.80
C ASP A 137 -15.90 -1.76 4.64
N GLY A 138 -16.65 -0.70 4.33
CA GLY A 138 -18.08 -0.74 4.03
C GLY A 138 -18.84 0.39 4.71
N GLY A 139 -20.15 0.46 4.44
CA GLY A 139 -21.01 1.48 5.04
C GLY A 139 -20.64 2.91 4.62
N THR A 140 -20.72 3.84 5.57
CA THR A 140 -20.35 5.25 5.33
C THR A 140 -18.83 5.42 5.29
N ARG A 141 -18.34 6.26 4.38
CA ARG A 141 -16.90 6.57 4.25
C ARG A 141 -16.33 7.15 5.55
N GLY A 142 -15.16 6.67 5.96
CA GLY A 142 -14.41 7.15 7.12
C GLY A 142 -13.75 8.52 6.92
N ALA A 143 -12.87 8.92 7.83
CA ALA A 143 -12.16 10.20 7.81
C ALA A 143 -10.85 10.18 7.00
N ASP A 144 -10.27 8.99 6.80
CA ASP A 144 -8.91 8.79 6.31
C ASP A 144 -8.80 8.99 4.80
N ARG A 145 -7.82 9.78 4.37
CA ARG A 145 -7.56 10.04 2.94
C ARG A 145 -6.08 10.14 2.65
N ILE A 146 -5.69 9.61 1.50
CA ILE A 146 -4.43 9.93 0.86
C ILE A 146 -4.65 11.03 -0.19
N LEU A 147 -3.74 11.99 -0.22
CA LEU A 147 -3.75 13.14 -1.12
C LEU A 147 -2.49 13.04 -1.96
N TYR A 148 -2.64 13.11 -3.28
CA TYR A 148 -1.50 13.01 -4.19
C TYR A 148 -1.59 14.07 -5.27
N SER A 149 -0.45 14.63 -5.66
CA SER A 149 -0.39 15.63 -6.71
C SER A 149 0.05 15.04 -8.04
N ASN A 150 -0.31 15.70 -9.14
CA ASN A 150 0.17 15.35 -10.48
C ASN A 150 1.69 15.46 -10.66
N ASP A 151 2.39 16.13 -9.74
CA ASP A 151 3.85 16.27 -9.71
C ASP A 151 4.53 15.42 -8.62
N GLY A 152 3.81 14.45 -8.02
CA GLY A 152 4.40 13.37 -7.22
C GLY A 152 4.50 13.61 -5.71
N LEU A 153 3.91 14.69 -5.18
CA LEU A 153 3.79 14.86 -3.73
C LEU A 153 2.68 13.98 -3.18
N ILE A 154 2.90 13.41 -1.99
CA ILE A 154 1.93 12.58 -1.30
C ILE A 154 1.79 13.06 0.16
N TYR A 155 0.54 13.17 0.60
CA TYR A 155 0.15 13.51 1.97
C TYR A 155 -0.95 12.56 2.43
N MET A 156 -1.12 12.44 3.74
CA MET A 156 -2.24 11.75 4.36
C MET A 156 -2.97 12.66 5.33
N THR A 157 -4.26 12.40 5.55
CA THR A 157 -5.07 12.98 6.61
C THR A 157 -5.87 11.87 7.27
N ARG A 158 -6.08 11.99 8.58
CA ARG A 158 -6.81 11.03 9.41
C ARG A 158 -7.97 11.65 10.16
N ASP A 159 -8.19 12.94 9.93
CA ASP A 159 -9.12 13.78 10.67
C ASP A 159 -10.06 14.53 9.74
N HIS A 160 -10.30 13.96 8.55
CA HIS A 160 -11.18 14.50 7.52
C HIS A 160 -10.71 15.89 7.06
N TYR A 161 -9.47 15.95 6.57
CA TYR A 161 -8.80 17.12 5.97
C TYR A 161 -8.47 18.26 6.95
N LYS A 162 -8.49 18.03 8.27
CA LYS A 162 -8.13 19.07 9.25
C LYS A 162 -6.62 19.27 9.31
N THR A 163 -5.87 18.18 9.38
CA THR A 163 -4.40 18.17 9.34
C THR A 163 -3.87 17.25 8.25
N PHE A 164 -2.63 17.50 7.82
CA PHE A 164 -1.97 16.72 6.78
C PHE A 164 -0.55 16.39 7.19
N THR A 165 -0.17 15.13 7.00
CA THR A 165 1.21 14.64 7.19
C THR A 165 1.78 14.27 5.84
N ARG A 166 2.98 14.74 5.51
CA ARG A 166 3.66 14.37 4.27
C ARG A 166 4.07 12.90 4.34
N VAL A 167 3.95 12.18 3.22
CA VAL A 167 4.40 10.79 3.10
C VAL A 167 5.57 10.73 2.13
N ASP A 168 6.72 10.27 2.61
CA ASP A 168 7.92 10.05 1.81
C ASP A 168 8.24 8.55 1.72
N ARG A 169 9.14 8.17 0.81
CA ARG A 169 9.45 6.76 0.46
C ARG A 169 9.88 5.90 1.65
N ASP A 170 10.49 6.53 2.65
CA ASP A 170 11.01 5.85 3.85
C ASP A 170 9.91 5.60 4.91
N GLY A 171 8.65 5.95 4.62
CA GLY A 171 7.52 5.73 5.53
C GLY A 171 7.51 6.66 6.75
N GLY A 172 8.53 7.51 6.90
CA GLY A 172 8.58 8.56 7.90
C GLY A 172 7.64 9.68 7.51
N GLY A 173 6.38 9.59 7.94
CA GLY A 173 5.52 10.76 8.02
C GLY A 173 6.22 11.78 8.90
N GLY A 174 6.82 12.80 8.28
CA GLY A 174 7.67 13.75 8.99
C GLY A 174 6.91 14.38 10.16
N ILE A 175 7.28 14.00 11.38
CA ILE A 175 6.98 14.73 12.60
C ILE A 175 7.81 16.02 12.55
N SER A 176 7.23 17.07 11.98
CA SER A 176 7.74 18.44 12.09
C SER A 176 6.94 19.22 13.11
#